data_AF-E7D1P4-F1
#
_entry.id   AF-E7D1P4-F1
#
_cell.length_a   1.000
_cell.length_b   1.000
_cell.length_c   1.000
_cell.angle_alpha   90.00
_cell.angle_beta   90.00
_cell.angle_gamma   90.00
#
_symmetry.space_group_name_H-M   'P 1'
#
loop_
_entity.id
_entity.type
_entity.pdbx_description
1 polymer ?
#
loop_
_entity_poly.entity_id
_entity_poly.type
_entity_poly.pdbx_seq_one_letter_code
_entity_poly.pdbx_strand_id
1 'polypeptide(L)'
;GTRPFHIVTISPWPLITGLRVFILIVGMIKIFIFVEYDLVVLGFLITLLVSVLWWRDVIRERTYLGYHSREVLRGLILGIILFIVREVFFFISFF
;
A
#
# COMPACT_ATOMS: atom_id res chain seq x y z
N GLY A 1 -9.70 -2.12 29.89
CA GLY A 1 -9.91 -1.14 28.81
C GLY A 1 -10.39 -1.87 27.59
N THR A 2 -11.67 -1.71 27.24
CA THR A 2 -12.52 -2.66 26.51
C THR A 2 -12.58 -2.47 24.98
N ARG A 3 -11.49 -2.04 24.32
CA ARG A 3 -11.51 -1.85 22.86
C ARG A 3 -10.65 -2.91 22.14
N PRO A 4 -11.25 -3.82 21.36
CA PRO A 4 -10.52 -4.90 20.68
C PRO A 4 -9.83 -4.45 19.39
N PHE A 5 -10.12 -3.26 18.87
CA PHE A 5 -9.59 -2.72 17.61
C PHE A 5 -8.47 -1.71 17.82
N HIS A 6 -7.50 -1.69 16.90
CA HIS A 6 -6.40 -0.73 16.85
C HIS A 6 -6.86 0.57 16.17
N ILE A 7 -6.79 1.69 16.90
CA ILE A 7 -6.93 3.05 16.34
C ILE A 7 -5.54 3.53 15.91
N VAL A 8 -5.29 3.53 14.60
CA VAL A 8 -3.99 3.90 14.03
C VAL A 8 -3.77 5.41 14.16
N THR A 9 -2.54 5.81 14.50
CA THR A 9 -2.15 7.23 14.52
C THR A 9 -2.08 7.82 13.11
N ILE A 10 -2.16 9.14 13.00
CA ILE A 10 -2.03 9.83 11.71
C ILE A 10 -0.71 9.42 11.04
N SER A 11 -0.78 8.94 9.81
CA SER A 11 0.38 8.54 9.01
C SER A 11 0.42 9.29 7.68
N PRO A 12 1.62 9.65 7.18
CA PRO A 12 1.77 10.37 5.91
C PRO A 12 1.66 9.44 4.69
N TRP A 13 1.81 8.13 4.89
CA TRP A 13 1.94 7.14 3.81
C TRP A 13 0.77 7.10 2.82
N PRO A 14 -0.51 7.24 3.25
CA PRO A 14 -1.63 7.28 2.30
C PRO A 14 -1.55 8.46 1.33
N LEU A 15 -1.17 9.65 1.81
CA LEU A 15 -1.03 10.85 0.98
C LEU A 15 0.09 10.69 -0.04
N ILE A 16 1.26 10.21 0.40
CA ILE A 16 2.41 10.00 -0.48
C ILE A 16 2.10 8.92 -1.53
N THR A 17 1.36 7.87 -1.15
CA THR A 17 0.91 6.83 -2.10
C THR A 17 -0.02 7.39 -3.16
N GLY A 18 -0.95 8.27 -2.80
CA GLY A 18 -1.83 8.96 -3.75
C GLY A 18 -1.05 9.83 -4.74
N LEU A 19 -0.10 10.63 -4.24
CA LEU A 19 0.78 11.46 -5.08
C LEU A 19 1.65 10.60 -6.02
N ARG A 20 2.15 9.47 -5.53
CA ARG A 20 2.92 8.50 -6.33
C ARG A 20 2.11 7.90 -7.48
N VAL A 21 0.83 7.59 -7.27
CA VAL A 21 -0.06 7.15 -8.37
C VAL A 21 -0.17 8.23 -9.44
N PHE A 22 -0.37 9.49 -9.03
CA PHE A 22 -0.45 10.61 -9.96
C PHE A 22 0.84 10.78 -10.77
N ILE A 23 2.01 10.74 -10.12
CA ILE A 23 3.32 10.84 -10.78
C ILE A 23 3.51 9.71 -11.81
N LEU A 24 3.12 8.48 -11.48
CA LEU A 24 3.22 7.35 -12.41
C LEU A 24 2.30 7.53 -13.62
N ILE A 25 1.06 8.00 -13.44
CA ILE A 25 0.13 8.24 -14.56
C ILE A 25 0.69 9.32 -15.49
N VAL A 26 1.14 10.45 -14.93
CA VAL A 26 1.76 11.53 -15.72
C VAL A 26 3.03 11.04 -16.40
N GLY A 27 3.86 10.25 -15.71
CA GLY A 27 5.05 9.65 -16.27
C GLY A 27 4.76 8.71 -17.44
N MET A 28 3.72 7.88 -17.36
CA MET A 28 3.32 7.01 -18.46
C MET A 28 2.89 7.82 -19.69
N ILE A 29 2.11 8.89 -19.50
CA ILE A 29 1.76 9.82 -20.58
C ILE A 29 3.04 10.43 -21.19
N LYS A 30 4.01 10.80 -20.34
CA LYS A 30 5.28 11.38 -20.77
C LYS A 30 6.13 10.41 -21.60
N ILE A 31 6.14 9.11 -21.25
CA ILE A 31 6.78 8.08 -22.07
C ILE A 31 6.14 8.03 -23.46
N PHE A 32 4.81 8.00 -23.55
CA PHE A 32 4.11 7.83 -24.83
C PHE A 32 4.25 9.04 -25.77
N ILE A 33 4.33 10.26 -25.23
CA ILE A 33 4.40 11.48 -26.05
C ILE A 33 5.84 11.93 -26.28
N PHE A 34 6.69 11.87 -25.24
CA PHE A 34 8.01 12.49 -25.23
C PHE A 34 9.18 11.48 -25.13
N VAL A 35 8.89 10.19 -24.90
CA VAL A 35 9.92 9.14 -24.72
C VAL A 35 10.87 9.43 -23.55
N GLU A 36 10.37 10.13 -22.53
CA GLU A 36 11.13 10.44 -21.30
C GLU A 36 10.67 9.57 -20.13
N TYR A 37 11.64 9.01 -19.39
CA TYR A 37 11.40 8.00 -18.36
C TYR A 37 11.57 8.53 -16.92
N ASP A 38 12.03 9.76 -16.76
CA ASP A 38 12.37 10.39 -15.47
C ASP A 38 11.25 10.28 -14.42
N LEU A 39 10.01 10.63 -14.78
CA LEU A 39 8.88 10.60 -13.85
C LEU A 39 8.45 9.17 -13.48
N VAL A 40 8.57 8.23 -14.41
CA VAL A 40 8.26 6.82 -14.14
C VAL A 40 9.29 6.22 -13.20
N VAL A 41 10.58 6.48 -13.44
CA VAL A 41 11.67 6.07 -12.54
C VAL A 41 11.46 6.68 -11.14
N LEU A 42 11.14 7.98 -11.06
CA LEU A 42 10.81 8.63 -9.80
C LEU A 42 9.62 7.97 -9.09
N GLY A 43 8.53 7.68 -9.81
CA GLY A 43 7.35 7.02 -9.27
C GLY A 43 7.65 5.62 -8.70
N PHE A 44 8.51 4.85 -9.37
CA PHE A 44 8.96 3.54 -8.86
C PHE A 44 9.84 3.66 -7.62
N LEU A 45 10.75 4.63 -7.57
CA LEU A 45 11.56 4.90 -6.37
C LEU A 45 10.70 5.27 -5.16
N ILE A 46 9.71 6.14 -5.36
CA ILE A 46 8.76 6.51 -4.30
C ILE A 46 7.94 5.28 -3.88
N THR A 47 7.53 4.42 -4.82
CA THR A 47 6.81 3.17 -4.51
C THR A 47 7.62 2.30 -3.55
N LEU A 48 8.89 2.03 -3.89
CA LEU A 48 9.76 1.21 -3.05
C LEU A 48 9.94 1.82 -1.66
N LEU A 49 10.22 3.12 -1.59
CA LEU A 49 10.43 3.83 -0.33
C LEU A 49 9.19 3.79 0.56
N VAL A 50 8.00 4.09 0.02
CA VAL A 50 6.76 4.08 0.81
C VAL A 50 6.40 2.68 1.26
N SER A 51 6.52 1.67 0.40
CA SER A 51 6.23 0.28 0.77
C SER A 51 7.12 -0.19 1.93
N VAL A 52 8.43 0.07 1.87
CA VAL A 52 9.36 -0.32 2.94
C VAL A 52 9.07 0.42 4.25
N LEU A 53 8.87 1.74 4.19
CA LEU A 53 8.65 2.54 5.40
C LEU A 53 7.28 2.28 6.03
N TRP A 54 6.24 2.06 5.23
CA TRP A 54 4.91 1.76 5.73
C TRP A 54 4.87 0.35 6.35
N TRP A 55 5.44 -0.67 5.70
CA TRP A 55 5.51 -1.99 6.31
C TRP A 55 6.35 -2.03 7.58
N ARG A 56 7.44 -1.25 7.64
CA ARG A 56 8.19 -1.07 8.88
C ARG A 56 7.29 -0.56 10.01
N ASP A 57 6.42 0.40 9.75
CA ASP A 57 5.52 0.96 10.76
C ASP A 57 4.49 -0.07 11.21
N VAL A 58 3.90 -0.86 10.30
CA VAL A 58 2.99 -1.98 10.65
C VAL A 58 3.70 -3.04 11.51
N ILE A 59 4.96 -3.36 11.20
CA ILE A 59 5.75 -4.30 12.02
C ILE A 59 5.98 -3.72 13.42
N ARG A 60 6.23 -2.42 13.54
CA ARG A 60 6.42 -1.75 14.83
C ARG A 60 5.16 -1.74 15.67
N GLU A 61 4.01 -1.45 15.06
CA GLU A 61 2.69 -1.50 15.69
C GLU A 61 2.39 -2.88 16.29
N ARG A 62 2.78 -3.95 15.58
CA ARG A 62 2.64 -5.32 16.07
C ARG A 62 3.65 -5.67 17.17
N THR A 63 4.93 -5.51 16.89
CA THR A 63 6.03 -6.14 17.63
C THR A 63 6.41 -5.36 18.88
N TYR A 64 6.44 -4.02 18.78
CA TYR A 64 6.92 -3.17 19.87
C TYR A 64 5.77 -2.52 20.66
N LEU A 65 4.62 -2.28 20.03
CA LEU A 65 3.48 -1.62 20.66
C LEU A 65 2.35 -2.57 21.06
N GLY A 66 2.34 -3.80 20.53
CA GLY A 66 1.38 -4.83 20.90
C GLY A 66 -0.07 -4.55 20.45
N TYR A 67 -0.28 -3.69 19.44
CA TYR A 67 -1.63 -3.27 19.04
C TYR A 67 -2.42 -4.31 18.23
N HIS A 68 -1.78 -5.42 17.84
CA HIS A 68 -2.43 -6.46 17.04
C HIS A 68 -3.08 -7.51 17.95
N SER A 69 -4.25 -7.17 18.49
CA SER A 69 -5.12 -8.11 19.20
C SER A 69 -5.55 -9.28 18.29
N ARG A 70 -6.15 -10.33 18.87
CA ARG A 70 -6.68 -11.47 18.09
C ARG A 70 -7.71 -11.05 17.03
N GLU A 71 -8.55 -10.06 17.32
CA GLU A 71 -9.55 -9.56 16.37
C GLU A 71 -8.91 -8.75 15.24
N VAL A 72 -7.88 -7.93 15.55
CA VAL A 72 -7.10 -7.21 14.53
C VAL A 72 -6.40 -8.20 13.59
N LEU A 73 -5.82 -9.27 14.14
CA LEU A 73 -5.17 -10.30 13.34
C LEU A 73 -6.15 -11.02 12.40
N ARG A 74 -7.37 -11.35 12.88
CA ARG A 74 -8.42 -11.91 12.03
C ARG A 74 -8.79 -10.96 10.89
N GLY A 75 -8.90 -9.66 11.17
CA GLY A 75 -9.13 -8.64 10.14
C GLY A 75 -8.02 -8.57 9.09
N LEU A 76 -6.74 -8.64 9.50
CA LEU A 76 -5.60 -8.68 8.58
C LEU A 76 -5.62 -9.93 7.69
N ILE A 77 -5.91 -11.10 8.26
CA ILE A 77 -6.03 -12.36 7.50
C ILE A 77 -7.15 -12.26 6.47
N LEU A 78 -8.32 -11.76 6.87
CA LEU A 78 -9.44 -11.52 5.96
C LEU A 78 -9.05 -10.55 4.83
N GLY A 79 -8.31 -9.48 5.14
CA GLY A 79 -7.79 -8.54 4.15
C GLY A 79 -6.91 -9.21 3.09
N ILE A 80 -6.02 -10.10 3.49
CA ILE A 80 -5.18 -10.87 2.56
C ILE A 80 -6.02 -11.83 1.70
N ILE A 81 -7.00 -12.51 2.29
CA ILE A 81 -7.90 -13.39 1.53
C ILE A 81 -8.65 -12.59 0.46
N LEU A 82 -9.22 -11.45 0.83
CA LEU A 82 -9.94 -10.58 -0.10
C LEU A 82 -9.02 -10.00 -1.20
N PHE A 83 -7.77 -9.66 -0.85
CA PHE A 83 -6.77 -9.24 -1.83
C PHE A 83 -6.49 -10.34 -2.86
N ILE A 84 -6.26 -11.58 -2.42
CA ILE A 84 -6.02 -12.73 -3.31
C ILE A 84 -7.24 -12.98 -4.21
N VAL A 85 -8.45 -12.93 -3.64
CA VAL A 85 -9.69 -13.08 -4.42
C VAL A 85 -9.76 -12.01 -5.52
N ARG A 86 -9.46 -10.75 -5.20
CA ARG A 86 -9.41 -9.65 -6.18
C ARG A 86 -8.40 -9.91 -7.30
N GLU A 87 -7.23 -10.49 -7.01
CA GLU A 87 -6.25 -10.88 -8.04
C GLU A 87 -6.79 -12.01 -8.94
N VAL A 88 -7.48 -13.01 -8.38
CA VAL A 88 -8.12 -14.07 -9.18
C VAL A 88 -9.15 -13.50 -10.15
N PHE A 89 -10.01 -12.59 -9.70
CA PHE A 89 -10.97 -11.91 -10.58
C PHE A 89 -10.28 -11.06 -11.66
N PHE A 90 -9.17 -10.42 -11.34
CA PHE A 90 -8.36 -9.72 -12.34
C PHE A 90 -7.86 -10.67 -13.42
N PHE A 91 -7.33 -11.86 -13.06
CA PHE A 91 -6.91 -12.85 -14.05
C PHE A 91 -8.06 -13.42 -14.85
N ILE A 92 -9.21 -13.69 -14.23
CA ILE A 92 -10.44 -14.13 -14.93
C ILE A 92 -10.83 -13.12 -16.02
N SER A 93 -10.64 -11.81 -15.81
CA SER A 93 -11.02 -10.82 -16.83
C SER A 93 -10.24 -10.91 -18.15
N PHE A 94 -9.13 -11.64 -18.20
CA PHE A 94 -8.35 -11.89 -19.42
C PHE A 94 -8.68 -13.22 -20.12
N PHE A 95 -9.43 -14.13 -19.47
CA PHE A 95 -9.83 -15.43 -20.01
C PHE A 95 -11.30 -15.44 -20.40
#